data_AF-A0ABD4S711-F1
#
_entry.id   AF-A0ABD4S711-F1
#
_cell.length_a   1.000
_cell.length_b   1.000
_cell.length_c   1.000
_cell.angle_alpha   90.00
_cell.angle_beta   90.00
_cell.angle_gamma   90.00
#
_symmetry.space_group_name_H-M   'P 1'
#
loop_
_entity.id
_entity.type
_entity.pdbx_description
1 polymer ?
#
loop_
_entity_poly.entity_id
_entity_poly.type
_entity_poly.pdbx_seq_one_letter_code
_entity_poly.pdbx_strand_id
1 'polypeptide(L)'
;MESLKKVKQMVQKQLDLAELEIRKNSKLYEKLRNKHRDLIDDMHMREYLGEIVAWQRVKYAVENILVGINTEIETKEHKESEDYKRFELFLEEVERDRPIEVQI
;
A
#
# COMPACT_ATOMS: atom_id res chain seq x y z
N MET A 1 -15.06 -0.05 -4.17
CA MET A 1 -13.88 0.79 -3.86
C MET A 1 -13.55 0.93 -2.38
N GLU A 2 -14.53 1.13 -1.50
CA GLU A 2 -14.26 1.41 -0.08
C GLU A 2 -13.55 0.29 0.69
N SER A 3 -13.89 -0.98 0.41
CA SER A 3 -13.20 -2.13 1.01
C SER A 3 -11.72 -2.18 0.64
N LEU A 4 -11.36 -1.85 -0.61
CA LEU A 4 -9.96 -1.81 -1.06
C LEU A 4 -9.18 -0.66 -0.38
N LYS A 5 -9.82 0.50 -0.21
CA LYS A 5 -9.24 1.63 0.53
C LYS A 5 -9.01 1.29 2.01
N LYS A 6 -9.91 0.53 2.65
CA LYS A 6 -9.73 0.02 4.03
C LYS A 6 -8.57 -0.98 4.12
N VAL A 7 -8.47 -1.91 3.17
CA VAL A 7 -7.33 -2.85 3.11
C VAL A 7 -6.01 -2.11 2.92
N LYS A 8 -5.95 -1.12 2.01
CA LYS A 8 -4.77 -0.25 1.83
C LYS A 8 -4.31 0.38 3.15
N GLN A 9 -5.25 0.94 3.93
CA GLN A 9 -4.93 1.56 5.23
C GLN A 9 -4.40 0.53 6.25
N MET A 10 -4.96 -0.67 6.28
CA MET A 10 -4.47 -1.73 7.16
C MET A 10 -3.05 -2.18 6.78
N VAL A 11 -2.78 -2.36 5.49
CA VAL A 11 -1.45 -2.72 4.99
C VAL A 11 -0.44 -1.60 5.26
N GLN A 12 -0.84 -0.33 5.10
CA GLN A 12 0.01 0.81 5.44
C GLN A 12 0.41 0.80 6.93
N LYS A 13 -0.51 0.48 7.84
CA LYS A 13 -0.17 0.35 9.27
C LYS A 13 0.87 -0.74 9.54
N GLN A 14 0.86 -1.83 8.76
CA GLN A 14 1.88 -2.88 8.87
C GLN A 14 3.25 -2.40 8.38
N LEU A 15 3.27 -1.52 7.37
CA LEU A 15 4.51 -0.89 6.90
C LEU A 15 5.11 -0.02 7.99
N ASP A 16 4.29 0.86 8.58
CA ASP A 16 4.71 1.78 9.64
C ASP A 16 5.24 1.01 10.88
N LEU A 17 4.60 -0.12 11.22
CA LEU A 17 5.05 -1.01 12.29
C LEU A 17 6.42 -1.63 11.99
N ALA A 18 6.60 -2.16 10.77
CA ALA A 18 7.88 -2.75 10.37
C ALA A 18 9.02 -1.72 10.43
N GLU A 19 8.78 -0.48 9.97
CA GLU A 19 9.76 0.60 10.06
C GLU A 19 10.10 0.99 11.50
N LEU A 20 9.10 0.99 12.39
CA LEU A 20 9.29 1.26 13.81
C LEU A 20 10.19 0.21 14.47
N GLU A 21 9.92 -1.08 14.23
CA GLU A 21 10.70 -2.18 14.81
C GLU A 21 12.14 -2.22 14.26
N ILE A 22 12.33 -1.98 12.96
CA ILE A 22 13.67 -1.80 12.38
C ILE A 22 14.42 -0.69 13.12
N ARG A 23 13.79 0.49 13.27
CA ARG A 23 14.42 1.65 13.90
C ARG A 23 14.76 1.37 15.37
N LYS A 24 13.87 0.70 16.09
CA LYS A 24 14.05 0.32 17.50
C LYS A 24 15.22 -0.65 17.65
N ASN A 25 15.26 -1.72 16.87
CA ASN A 25 16.31 -2.73 16.94
C ASN A 25 17.67 -2.17 16.49
N SER A 26 17.71 -1.31 15.46
CA SER A 26 18.95 -0.62 15.05
C SER A 26 19.52 0.24 16.18
N LYS A 27 18.67 1.01 16.90
CA LYS A 27 19.12 1.80 18.05
C LYS A 27 19.65 0.93 19.20
N LEU A 28 19.03 -0.23 19.45
CA LEU A 28 19.48 -1.17 20.48
C LEU A 28 20.82 -1.80 20.11
N TYR A 29 20.98 -2.20 18.85
CA TYR A 29 22.23 -2.71 18.30
C TYR A 29 23.38 -1.68 18.42
N GLU A 30 23.14 -0.43 18.02
CA GLU A 30 24.15 0.64 18.15
C GLU A 30 24.53 0.91 19.61
N LYS A 31 23.56 0.93 20.53
CA LYS A 31 23.82 1.12 21.96
C LYS A 31 24.69 0.01 22.54
N LEU A 32 24.45 -1.25 22.16
CA LEU A 32 25.26 -2.37 22.60
C LEU A 32 26.65 -2.35 21.97
N ARG A 33 26.76 -2.01 20.68
CA ARG A 33 28.04 -1.85 19.98
C ARG A 33 28.95 -0.81 20.65
N ASN A 34 28.36 0.24 21.22
CA ASN A 34 29.08 1.35 21.85
C ASN A 34 29.41 1.11 23.34
N LYS A 35 28.86 0.07 23.98
CA LYS A 35 29.31 -0.35 25.32
C LYS A 35 30.64 -1.10 25.22
N HIS A 36 31.51 -0.97 26.23
CA HIS A 36 32.85 -1.57 26.28
C HIS A 36 32.86 -3.00 25.69
N ARG A 37 33.80 -3.23 24.75
CA ARG A 37 33.96 -4.50 23.99
C ARG A 37 33.96 -5.75 24.87
N ASP A 38 34.42 -5.62 26.11
CA ASP A 38 34.61 -6.72 27.05
C ASP A 38 33.31 -7.17 27.77
N LEU A 39 32.21 -6.43 27.60
CA LEU A 39 30.87 -6.70 28.15
C LEU A 39 29.80 -6.88 27.06
N ILE A 40 30.20 -6.93 25.78
CA ILE A 40 29.27 -7.13 24.67
C ILE A 40 28.74 -8.55 24.74
N ASP A 41 27.42 -8.68 24.91
CA ASP A 41 26.75 -9.96 24.72
C ASP A 41 26.50 -10.16 23.22
N ASP A 42 27.43 -10.88 22.59
CA ASP A 42 27.39 -11.28 21.17
C ASP A 42 26.11 -12.04 20.78
N MET A 43 25.40 -12.61 21.75
CA MET A 43 24.09 -13.24 21.52
C MET A 43 23.03 -12.17 21.24
N HIS A 44 22.89 -11.19 22.13
CA HIS A 44 21.91 -10.11 21.97
C HIS A 44 22.18 -9.25 20.72
N MET A 45 23.46 -9.00 20.38
CA MET A 45 23.82 -8.29 19.15
C MET A 45 23.36 -9.04 17.89
N ARG A 46 23.51 -10.37 17.87
CA ARG A 46 23.02 -11.22 16.77
C ARG A 46 21.50 -11.27 16.72
N GLU A 47 20.83 -11.33 17.87
CA GLU A 47 19.37 -11.29 17.94
C GLU A 47 18.82 -9.99 17.35
N TYR A 48 19.33 -8.83 17.75
CA TYR A 48 18.86 -7.56 17.19
C TYR A 48 19.12 -7.43 15.69
N LEU A 49 20.27 -7.91 15.19
CA LEU A 49 20.52 -7.99 13.75
C LEU A 49 19.54 -8.92 13.04
N GLY A 50 19.26 -10.09 13.62
CA GLY A 50 18.29 -11.04 13.10
C GLY A 50 16.89 -10.44 13.00
N GLU A 51 16.45 -9.76 14.06
CA GLU A 51 15.18 -9.03 14.10
C GLU A 51 15.13 -7.92 13.04
N ILE A 52 16.19 -7.11 12.89
CA ILE A 52 16.25 -6.08 11.83
C ILE A 52 16.05 -6.72 10.44
N VAL A 53 16.74 -7.82 10.15
CA VAL A 53 16.64 -8.52 8.86
C VAL A 53 15.23 -9.10 8.66
N ALA A 54 14.64 -9.68 9.70
CA ALA A 54 13.28 -10.20 9.64
C ALA A 54 12.27 -9.08 9.30
N TRP A 55 12.36 -7.95 10.00
CA TRP A 55 11.47 -6.81 9.75
C TRP A 55 11.72 -6.14 8.39
N GLN A 56 12.95 -6.13 7.87
CA GLN A 56 13.23 -5.68 6.50
C GLN A 56 12.52 -6.55 5.45
N ARG A 57 12.46 -7.87 5.66
CA ARG A 57 11.70 -8.78 4.77
C ARG A 57 10.20 -8.51 4.85
N VAL A 58 9.67 -8.29 6.05
CA VAL A 58 8.26 -7.91 6.24
C VAL A 58 7.97 -6.59 5.53
N LYS A 59 8.81 -5.57 5.72
CA LYS A 59 8.72 -4.28 5.04
C LYS A 59 8.63 -4.46 3.51
N TYR A 60 9.57 -5.20 2.94
CA TYR A 60 9.59 -5.47 1.49
C TYR A 60 8.31 -6.15 1.00
N ALA A 61 7.82 -7.17 1.71
CA ALA A 61 6.57 -7.84 1.34
C ALA A 61 5.37 -6.90 1.39
N VAL A 62 5.26 -6.09 2.44
CA VAL A 62 4.18 -5.11 2.62
C VAL A 62 4.21 -4.03 1.54
N GLU A 63 5.39 -3.53 1.17
CA GLU A 63 5.54 -2.56 0.07
C GLU A 63 5.02 -3.12 -1.26
N ASN A 64 5.36 -4.37 -1.59
CA ASN A 64 4.85 -5.02 -2.81
C ASN A 64 3.32 -5.18 -2.79
N ILE A 65 2.74 -5.52 -1.63
CA ILE A 65 1.28 -5.61 -1.48
C ILE A 65 0.63 -4.23 -1.69
N LEU A 66 1.22 -3.15 -1.15
CA LEU A 66 0.72 -1.79 -1.35
C LEU A 66 0.73 -1.37 -2.82
N VAL A 67 1.80 -1.71 -3.56
CA VAL A 67 1.88 -1.47 -5.01
C VAL A 67 0.72 -2.17 -5.72
N GLY A 68 0.50 -3.46 -5.46
CA GLY A 68 -0.60 -4.20 -6.07
C GLY A 68 -1.98 -3.62 -5.75
N ILE A 69 -2.21 -3.21 -4.50
CA ILE A 69 -3.46 -2.56 -4.10
C ILE A 69 -3.64 -1.22 -4.82
N ASN A 70 -2.58 -0.42 -4.98
CA ASN A 70 -2.66 0.86 -5.69
C ASN A 70 -3.01 0.65 -7.17
N THR A 71 -2.35 -0.28 -7.84
CA THR A 71 -2.63 -0.61 -9.25
C THR A 71 -4.07 -1.07 -9.44
N GLU A 72 -4.61 -1.88 -8.52
CA GLU A 72 -5.99 -2.34 -8.57
C GLU A 72 -7.00 -1.19 -8.36
N ILE A 73 -6.69 -0.24 -7.47
CA ILE A 73 -7.50 0.98 -7.28
C ILE A 73 -7.52 1.80 -8.58
N GLU A 74 -6.35 2.11 -9.14
CA GLU A 74 -6.22 2.90 -10.37
C GLU A 74 -6.96 2.24 -11.54
N THR A 75 -6.83 0.93 -11.68
CA THR A 75 -7.51 0.16 -12.74
C THR A 75 -9.03 0.21 -12.59
N LYS A 76 -9.55 0.10 -11.36
CA LYS A 76 -10.99 0.18 -11.10
C LYS A 76 -11.54 1.58 -11.31
N GLU A 77 -10.84 2.61 -10.84
CA GLU A 77 -11.25 4.01 -11.05
C GLU A 77 -11.25 4.35 -12.56
N HIS A 78 -10.27 3.87 -13.33
CA HIS A 78 -10.27 4.01 -14.78
C HIS A 78 -11.45 3.28 -15.44
N LYS A 79 -11.75 2.04 -15.04
CA LYS A 79 -12.90 1.29 -15.57
C LYS A 79 -14.23 1.98 -15.27
N GLU A 80 -14.42 2.43 -14.03
CA GLU A 80 -15.62 3.20 -13.63
C GLU A 80 -15.78 4.46 -14.49
N SER A 81 -14.67 5.18 -14.78
CA SER A 81 -14.70 6.35 -15.67
C SER A 81 -15.06 6.01 -17.11
N GLU A 82 -14.54 4.92 -17.67
CA GLU A 82 -14.82 4.52 -19.06
C GLU A 82 -16.25 3.99 -19.22
N ASP A 83 -16.77 3.29 -18.22
CA ASP A 83 -18.16 2.83 -18.20
C ASP A 83 -19.12 4.02 -18.09
N TYR A 84 -18.78 5.04 -17.30
CA TYR A 84 -19.53 6.28 -17.22
C TYR A 84 -19.56 7.02 -18.58
N LYS A 85 -18.43 7.17 -19.27
CA LYS A 85 -18.38 7.77 -20.62
C LYS A 85 -19.24 7.00 -21.62
N ARG A 86 -19.20 5.67 -21.58
CA ARG A 86 -20.04 4.82 -22.45
C ARG A 86 -21.53 4.97 -22.15
N PHE A 87 -21.88 5.12 -20.88
CA PHE A 87 -23.26 5.39 -20.47
C PHE A 87 -23.75 6.76 -20.98
N GLU A 88 -22.93 7.82 -20.86
CA GLU A 88 -23.27 9.15 -21.41
C GLU A 88 -23.47 9.10 -22.93
N LEU A 89 -22.56 8.45 -23.67
CA LEU A 89 -22.69 8.26 -25.12
C LEU A 89 -23.97 7.50 -25.49
N PHE A 90 -24.32 6.45 -24.74
CA PHE A 90 -25.57 5.71 -24.94
C PHE A 90 -26.80 6.59 -24.69
N LEU A 91 -26.79 7.42 -23.66
CA LEU A 91 -27.87 8.37 -23.39
C LEU A 91 -28.02 9.40 -24.52
N GLU A 92 -26.92 9.95 -25.02
CA GLU A 92 -26.95 10.87 -26.17
C GLU A 92 -27.55 10.20 -27.42
N GLU A 93 -27.21 8.94 -27.67
CA GLU A 93 -27.73 8.19 -28.82
C GLU A 93 -29.23 7.91 -28.67
N VAL A 94 -29.68 7.51 -27.49
CA VAL A 94 -31.12 7.34 -27.16
C VAL A 94 -31.89 8.65 -27.28
N GLU A 95 -31.29 9.78 -26.93
CA GLU A 95 -31.90 11.11 -27.09
C GLU A 95 -31.98 11.55 -28.56
N ARG A 96 -30.99 11.20 -29.40
CA ARG A 96 -31.00 11.46 -30.85
C ARG A 96 -32.03 10.60 -31.60
N ASP A 97 -32.32 9.40 -31.11
CA ASP A 97 -33.31 8.49 -31.67
C ASP A 97 -34.76 8.86 -31.31
N ARG A 98 -34.97 9.93 -30.51
CA ARG A 98 -36.32 10.49 -30.32
C ARG A 98 -36.75 11.17 -31.62
N PRO A 99 -37.94 10.84 -32.17
CA PRO A 99 -38.43 11.55 -33.35
C PRO A 99 -38.53 13.04 -33.01
N ILE A 100 -37.81 13.87 -33.78
CA ILE A 100 -38.05 15.31 -33.77
C ILE A 100 -39.49 15.48 -34.25
N GLU A 101 -40.39 15.92 -33.37
CA GLU A 101 -41.72 16.38 -33.77
C GLU A 101 -41.53 17.65 -34.61
N VAL A 102 -41.20 17.47 -35.88
CA VAL A 102 -41.24 18.55 -36.87
C VAL A 102 -42.73 18.82 -37.10
N GLN A 103 -43.26 19.82 -36.40
CA GLN A 103 -44.54 20.42 -36.74
C GLN A 103 -44.39 21.08 -38.11
N ILE A 104 -44.92 20.44 -39.16
CA ILE A 104 -45.05 21.00 -40.52
C ILE A 104 -46.35 21.81 -40.59
#